data_AF-A0A1E3X5X7-F1
#
_entry.id   AF-A0A1E3X5X7-F1
#
_cell.length_a   1.000
_cell.length_b   1.000
_cell.length_c   1.000
_cell.angle_alpha   90.00
_cell.angle_beta   90.00
_cell.angle_gamma   90.00
#
_symmetry.space_group_name_H-M   'P 1'
#
loop_
_entity.id
_entity.type
_entity.pdbx_description
1 polymer ?
#
loop_
_entity_poly.entity_id
_entity_poly.type
_entity_poly.pdbx_seq_one_letter_code
_entity_poly.pdbx_strand_id
1 'polypeptide(L)'
;MFNSKSIKPTKYARVFLGPSNSTHRQYEALRGYFVEGLPSAEVASRFGYTPGSFRLLCHQFRQNPNRQFFLPPKKGPQTSPKKSQAREQVITMRKQNFSIYDIKRGLEESGASLSTVSISIILKEEGFARLTRRRDDERPNRVRPDIADVADVRKLQLQPRKFRTQFGGIFLFLPYLAKIPLDNILQEAGFPGSKMIPAGHAMRSLLALKLFGNARHSHVMSFVFDEGLPLFAGLNVIPKRAFLTEYSCRIHPLSYPKAMQLWFDAIGKLGIERGVSFDLDFHTIPFHGEDALVEKHYVSKRSRRQKGILAFLARDADKHIFCYANSQLRKDQQNDEILRFIEFWKKRTDRFPEELIFDSKLTTYSNLNRLNQMGIKFITLRRRSRKMLEKIYRTPVSAWRRIELDNIARAYRTPRILEQKISLDEYEGLIRQLTIMDLGHEEPTILITNQLNRSAAKLLGRYAKRMIIENAIADGIDFFHMDALSSAVAMKVDCDLQLTLMACSLYRLLGSQIGNGYSTAKSRHIFRDFINATAQISIEKKEIFVRFQKRAHNPLLKAAGFDKFDIPIPWLGNKRLRLIFG
;
A
#
# COMPACT_ATOMS: atom_id res chain seq x y z
N MET A 1 11.06 56.25 22.47
CA MET A 1 12.19 55.33 22.22
C MET A 1 11.69 54.06 21.55
N PHE A 2 11.83 53.96 20.23
CA PHE A 2 11.93 52.68 19.53
C PHE A 2 13.25 52.72 18.75
N ASN A 3 14.19 51.89 19.17
CA ASN A 3 15.55 51.79 18.65
C ASN A 3 15.53 51.55 17.13
N SER A 4 16.07 52.51 16.38
CA SER A 4 16.38 52.40 14.96
C SER A 4 17.56 51.45 14.76
N LYS A 5 17.30 50.14 14.73
CA LYS A 5 18.26 49.19 14.14
C LYS A 5 18.39 49.54 12.65
N SER A 6 19.58 49.99 12.25
CA SER A 6 19.97 50.26 10.86
C SER A 6 20.04 48.96 10.05
N ILE A 7 18.87 48.48 9.64
CA ILE A 7 18.76 47.35 8.71
C ILE A 7 19.27 47.83 7.35
N LYS A 8 20.39 47.28 6.88
CA LYS A 8 20.85 47.48 5.50
C LYS A 8 19.69 47.12 4.56
N PRO A 9 19.13 48.06 3.77
CA PRO A 9 17.95 47.77 2.97
C PRO A 9 18.30 46.70 1.93
N THR A 10 17.50 45.63 1.92
CA THR A 10 17.61 44.55 0.93
C THR A 10 17.44 45.12 -0.49
N LYS A 11 17.90 44.40 -1.52
CA LYS A 11 17.80 44.80 -2.94
C LYS A 11 16.39 45.30 -3.31
N TYR A 12 15.36 44.68 -2.74
CA TYR A 12 13.96 45.01 -2.98
C TYR A 12 13.46 46.20 -2.14
N ALA A 13 13.96 46.40 -0.91
CA ALA A 13 13.61 47.58 -0.11
C ALA A 13 14.04 48.88 -0.79
N ARG A 14 15.16 48.88 -1.53
CA ARG A 14 15.61 50.04 -2.33
C ARG A 14 14.61 50.47 -3.40
N VAL A 15 13.80 49.56 -3.93
CA VAL A 15 12.76 49.89 -4.93
C VAL A 15 11.68 50.80 -4.33
N PHE A 16 11.33 50.58 -3.07
CA PHE A 16 10.33 51.40 -2.36
C PHE A 16 10.92 52.69 -1.78
N LEU A 17 12.21 52.68 -1.44
CA LEU A 17 12.91 53.86 -0.91
C LEU A 17 13.32 54.87 -2.00
N GLY A 18 13.22 54.51 -3.28
CA GLY A 18 13.58 55.37 -4.42
C GLY A 18 12.46 55.46 -5.47
N PRO A 19 11.38 56.24 -5.22
CA PRO A 19 10.27 56.34 -6.16
C PRO A 19 10.70 56.95 -7.51
N SER A 20 10.50 56.20 -8.60
CA SER A 20 10.84 56.62 -9.97
C SER A 20 9.81 57.59 -10.58
N ASN A 21 8.53 57.44 -10.23
CA ASN A 21 7.45 58.31 -10.70
C ASN A 21 7.33 59.58 -9.84
N SER A 22 7.19 60.76 -10.47
CA SER A 22 7.04 62.05 -9.81
C SER A 22 5.82 62.13 -8.88
N THR A 23 4.68 61.53 -9.24
CA THR A 23 3.47 61.54 -8.39
C THR A 23 3.65 60.67 -7.14
N HIS A 24 4.34 59.53 -7.29
CA HIS A 24 4.69 58.66 -6.16
C HIS A 24 5.67 59.36 -5.21
N ARG A 25 6.66 60.07 -5.76
CA ARG A 25 7.60 60.89 -4.98
C ARG A 25 6.90 62.00 -4.20
N GLN A 26 5.91 62.68 -4.80
CA GLN A 26 5.10 63.68 -4.10
C GLN A 26 4.32 63.06 -2.94
N TYR A 27 3.72 61.88 -3.14
CA TYR A 27 3.00 61.16 -2.09
C TYR A 27 3.92 60.80 -0.91
N GLU A 28 5.08 60.18 -1.15
CA GLU A 28 6.03 59.79 -0.10
C GLU A 28 6.63 61.02 0.62
N ALA A 29 6.91 62.11 -0.10
CA ALA A 29 7.39 63.33 0.52
C ALA A 29 6.32 63.97 1.44
N LEU A 30 5.06 64.05 0.99
CA LEU A 30 3.96 64.55 1.82
C LEU A 30 3.72 63.64 3.04
N ARG A 31 3.80 62.32 2.86
CA ARG A 31 3.69 61.34 3.95
C ARG A 31 4.82 61.50 4.97
N GLY A 32 6.06 61.67 4.52
CA GLY A 32 7.21 61.91 5.40
C GLY A 32 7.07 63.17 6.27
N TYR A 33 6.46 64.23 5.72
CA TYR A 33 6.21 65.47 6.48
C TYR A 33 4.97 65.40 7.39
N PHE A 34 3.82 64.98 6.86
CA PHE A 34 2.55 65.01 7.61
C PHE A 34 2.32 63.82 8.53
N VAL A 35 2.90 62.65 8.25
CA VAL A 35 2.71 61.42 9.03
C VAL A 35 3.94 61.08 9.86
N GLU A 36 5.13 61.14 9.25
CA GLU A 36 6.38 60.79 9.94
C GLU A 36 6.97 61.97 10.74
N GLY A 37 6.43 63.19 10.58
CA GLY A 37 6.79 64.37 11.36
C GLY A 37 8.19 64.93 11.05
N LEU A 38 8.78 64.56 9.91
CA LEU A 38 10.13 64.98 9.55
C LEU A 38 10.18 66.49 9.22
N PRO A 39 11.27 67.20 9.54
CA PRO A 39 11.43 68.61 9.19
C PRO A 39 11.31 68.86 7.68
N SER A 40 10.66 69.97 7.31
CA SER A 40 10.42 70.32 5.90
C SER A 40 11.69 70.38 5.05
N ALA A 41 12.82 70.81 5.61
CA ALA A 41 14.09 70.87 4.88
C ALA A 41 14.69 69.48 4.63
N GLU A 42 14.52 68.55 5.59
CA GLU A 42 15.02 67.18 5.51
C GLU A 42 14.24 66.37 4.46
N VAL A 43 12.91 66.49 4.47
CA VAL A 43 12.05 65.83 3.48
C VAL A 43 12.35 66.35 2.06
N ALA A 44 12.53 67.67 1.93
CA ALA A 44 12.87 68.28 0.66
C ALA A 44 14.19 67.69 0.10
N SER A 45 15.25 67.65 0.91
CA SER A 45 16.53 67.04 0.52
C SER A 45 16.40 65.56 0.17
N ARG A 46 15.70 64.78 1.01
CA ARG A 46 15.55 63.32 0.88
C ARG A 46 14.87 62.89 -0.41
N PHE A 47 13.91 63.68 -0.89
CA PHE A 47 13.15 63.38 -2.11
C PHE A 47 13.55 64.29 -3.31
N GLY A 48 14.61 65.10 -3.19
CA GLY A 48 15.15 65.88 -4.30
C GLY A 48 14.33 67.13 -4.67
N TYR A 49 13.67 67.77 -3.70
CA TYR A 49 12.99 69.06 -3.83
C TYR A 49 13.82 70.19 -3.19
N THR A 50 13.69 71.41 -3.69
CA THR A 50 14.16 72.59 -2.96
C THR A 50 13.23 72.90 -1.78
N PRO A 51 13.70 73.47 -0.66
CA PRO A 51 12.85 73.79 0.49
C PRO A 51 11.62 74.64 0.13
N GLY A 52 11.76 75.59 -0.80
CA GLY A 52 10.65 76.41 -1.30
C GLY A 52 9.62 75.60 -2.09
N SER A 53 10.06 74.75 -3.03
CA SER A 53 9.16 73.92 -3.82
C SER A 53 8.38 72.90 -2.98
N PHE A 54 9.00 72.34 -1.95
CA PHE A 54 8.32 71.42 -1.04
C PHE A 54 7.28 72.13 -0.15
N ARG A 55 7.57 73.35 0.32
CA ARG A 55 6.57 74.16 1.05
C ARG A 55 5.34 74.45 0.18
N LEU A 56 5.55 74.76 -1.10
CA LEU A 56 4.44 74.96 -2.05
C LEU A 56 3.65 73.67 -2.26
N LEU A 57 4.31 72.51 -2.38
CA LEU A 57 3.65 71.20 -2.47
C LEU A 57 2.79 70.91 -1.23
N CYS A 58 3.31 71.15 -0.03
CA CYS A 58 2.55 71.01 1.22
C CYS A 58 1.37 71.97 1.29
N HIS A 59 1.53 73.22 0.83
CA HIS A 59 0.45 74.19 0.75
C HIS A 59 -0.65 73.74 -0.22
N GLN A 60 -0.29 73.30 -1.44
CA GLN A 60 -1.23 72.79 -2.43
C GLN A 60 -1.98 71.55 -1.93
N PHE A 61 -1.31 70.65 -1.21
CA PHE A 61 -1.95 69.48 -0.63
C PHE A 61 -2.97 69.85 0.46
N ARG A 62 -2.66 70.84 1.32
CA ARG A 62 -3.63 71.32 2.32
C ARG A 62 -4.89 71.91 1.68
N GLN A 63 -4.76 72.54 0.51
CA GLN A 63 -5.89 73.11 -0.25
C GLN A 63 -6.72 72.03 -0.98
N ASN A 64 -6.13 70.87 -1.28
CA ASN A 64 -6.84 69.74 -1.89
C ASN A 64 -6.37 68.39 -1.31
N PRO A 65 -6.83 68.02 -0.09
CA PRO A 65 -6.40 66.79 0.58
C PRO A 65 -6.83 65.51 -0.15
N ASN A 66 -7.87 65.59 -0.97
CA ASN A 66 -8.45 64.45 -1.72
C ASN A 66 -7.79 64.22 -3.09
N ARG A 67 -6.66 64.89 -3.35
CA ARG A 67 -5.89 64.68 -4.59
C ARG A 67 -5.53 63.20 -4.76
N GLN A 68 -5.95 62.61 -5.88
CA GLN A 68 -5.61 61.23 -6.22
C GLN A 68 -4.15 61.15 -6.69
N PHE A 69 -3.30 60.45 -5.93
CA PHE A 69 -1.91 60.18 -6.32
C PHE A 69 -1.77 58.92 -7.20
N PHE A 70 -2.70 57.99 -7.09
CA PHE A 70 -2.71 56.74 -7.83
C PHE A 70 -4.10 56.52 -8.43
N LEU A 71 -4.17 56.42 -9.75
CA LEU A 71 -5.42 56.11 -10.45
C LEU A 71 -5.71 54.61 -10.34
N PRO A 72 -6.97 54.20 -10.12
CA PRO A 72 -7.35 52.80 -10.19
C PRO A 72 -7.10 52.26 -11.61
N PRO A 73 -6.62 51.00 -11.76
CA PRO A 73 -6.40 50.43 -13.08
C PRO A 73 -7.71 50.41 -13.89
N LYS A 74 -7.66 50.89 -15.14
CA LYS A 74 -8.82 50.89 -16.04
C LYS A 74 -9.36 49.44 -16.17
N LYS A 75 -10.65 49.23 -15.90
CA LYS A 75 -11.31 47.95 -16.20
C LYS A 75 -11.21 47.71 -17.71
N GLY A 76 -10.59 46.61 -18.11
CA GLY A 76 -10.50 46.21 -19.52
C GLY A 76 -11.88 45.98 -20.15
N PRO A 77 -11.98 45.89 -21.49
CA PRO A 77 -13.23 45.66 -22.20
C PRO A 77 -13.94 44.39 -21.70
N GLN A 78 -15.24 44.50 -21.36
CA GLN A 78 -16.01 43.42 -20.75
C GLN A 78 -16.44 42.30 -21.71
N THR A 79 -16.29 42.49 -23.02
CA THR A 79 -16.73 41.52 -24.04
C THR A 79 -15.60 41.22 -25.04
N SER A 80 -15.15 39.96 -25.06
CA SER A 80 -14.21 39.47 -26.07
C SER A 80 -14.94 39.12 -27.37
N PRO A 81 -14.42 39.48 -28.57
CA PRO A 81 -15.04 39.15 -29.86
C PRO A 81 -15.29 37.65 -30.07
N LYS A 82 -14.40 36.79 -29.54
CA LYS A 82 -14.54 35.32 -29.59
C LYS A 82 -15.79 34.79 -28.85
N LYS A 83 -16.30 35.55 -27.87
CA LYS A 83 -17.50 35.20 -27.12
C LYS A 83 -18.78 35.43 -27.92
N SER A 84 -18.83 36.41 -28.84
CA SER A 84 -20.06 36.70 -29.60
C SER A 84 -20.27 35.69 -30.73
N GLN A 85 -19.21 35.34 -31.47
CA GLN A 85 -19.31 34.46 -32.64
C GLN A 85 -19.65 33.01 -32.28
N ALA A 86 -19.13 32.50 -31.15
CA ALA A 86 -19.41 31.14 -30.68
C ALA A 86 -20.71 31.04 -29.84
N ARG A 87 -21.36 32.17 -29.50
CA ARG A 87 -22.58 32.19 -28.68
C ARG A 87 -23.75 31.54 -29.39
N GLU A 88 -23.97 31.85 -30.66
CA GLU A 88 -25.06 31.28 -31.46
C GLU A 88 -24.89 29.76 -31.65
N GLN A 89 -23.66 29.29 -31.83
CA GLN A 89 -23.34 27.86 -31.92
C GLN A 89 -23.63 27.13 -30.61
N VAL A 90 -23.24 27.72 -29.46
CA VAL A 90 -23.57 27.19 -28.12
C VAL A 90 -25.08 27.06 -27.94
N ILE A 91 -25.85 28.08 -28.33
CA ILE A 91 -27.31 28.09 -28.21
C ILE A 91 -27.94 27.03 -29.14
N THR A 92 -27.46 26.93 -30.37
CA THR A 92 -27.97 25.96 -31.36
C THR A 92 -27.73 24.53 -30.90
N MET A 93 -26.51 24.21 -30.47
CA MET A 93 -26.19 22.90 -29.90
C MET A 93 -27.00 22.65 -28.61
N ARG A 94 -27.24 23.69 -27.80
CA ARG A 94 -28.09 23.54 -26.62
C ARG A 94 -29.54 23.22 -26.95
N LYS A 95 -30.11 23.85 -27.98
CA LYS A 95 -31.48 23.55 -28.47
C LYS A 95 -31.60 22.10 -28.98
N GLN A 96 -30.50 21.53 -29.48
CA GLN A 96 -30.37 20.09 -29.80
C GLN A 96 -30.07 19.22 -28.56
N ASN A 97 -30.31 19.75 -27.36
CA ASN A 97 -30.09 19.13 -26.07
C ASN A 97 -28.63 18.80 -25.69
N PHE A 98 -27.61 19.21 -26.43
CA PHE A 98 -26.21 18.85 -26.12
C PHE A 98 -25.75 19.27 -24.71
N SER A 99 -24.95 18.42 -24.07
CA SER A 99 -24.35 18.72 -22.77
C SER A 99 -23.23 19.77 -22.89
N ILE A 100 -22.82 20.41 -21.79
CA ILE A 100 -21.71 21.39 -21.80
C ILE A 100 -20.43 20.78 -22.42
N TYR A 101 -20.15 19.50 -22.13
CA TYR A 101 -18.99 18.80 -22.68
C TYR A 101 -19.13 18.49 -24.17
N ASP A 102 -20.36 18.33 -24.64
CA ASP A 102 -20.66 18.00 -26.03
C ASP A 102 -20.59 19.26 -26.88
N ILE A 103 -21.13 20.37 -26.36
CA ILE A 103 -21.00 21.70 -26.95
C ILE A 103 -19.52 22.07 -27.05
N LYS A 104 -18.74 21.85 -25.99
CA LYS A 104 -17.30 22.11 -26.02
C LYS A 104 -16.61 21.34 -27.15
N ARG A 105 -16.93 20.05 -27.30
CA ARG A 105 -16.34 19.20 -28.35
C ARG A 105 -16.79 19.62 -29.75
N GLY A 106 -18.08 19.89 -29.94
CA GLY A 106 -18.60 20.33 -31.24
C GLY A 106 -18.02 21.67 -31.67
N LEU A 107 -17.75 22.57 -30.71
CA LEU A 107 -17.05 23.82 -30.97
C LEU A 107 -15.58 23.55 -31.36
N GLU A 108 -14.89 22.66 -30.65
CA GLU A 108 -13.50 22.25 -30.97
C GLU A 108 -13.41 21.65 -32.38
N GLU A 109 -14.35 20.80 -32.77
CA GLU A 109 -14.46 20.22 -34.13
C GLU A 109 -14.74 21.29 -35.19
N SER A 110 -15.43 22.38 -34.83
CA SER A 110 -15.76 23.52 -35.71
C SER A 110 -14.71 24.63 -35.70
N GLY A 111 -13.55 24.43 -35.06
CA GLY A 111 -12.45 25.41 -34.99
C GLY A 111 -12.62 26.52 -33.95
N ALA A 112 -13.64 26.45 -33.09
CA ALA A 112 -13.89 27.40 -32.01
C ALA A 112 -13.54 26.81 -30.64
N SER A 113 -12.65 27.46 -29.88
CA SER A 113 -12.31 26.99 -28.53
C SER A 113 -13.00 27.82 -27.45
N LEU A 114 -13.96 27.23 -26.72
CA LEU A 114 -14.53 27.80 -25.50
C LEU A 114 -14.30 26.89 -24.30
N SER A 115 -14.04 27.49 -23.12
CA SER A 115 -13.95 26.74 -21.87
C SER A 115 -15.33 26.28 -21.41
N THR A 116 -15.39 25.19 -20.64
CA THR A 116 -16.65 24.70 -20.04
C THR A 116 -17.33 25.76 -19.18
N VAL A 117 -16.54 26.61 -18.51
CA VAL A 117 -17.03 27.73 -17.70
C VAL A 117 -17.69 28.79 -18.59
N SER A 118 -17.05 29.19 -19.69
CA SER A 118 -17.61 30.16 -20.63
C SER A 118 -18.92 29.67 -21.25
N ILE A 119 -18.99 28.38 -21.62
CA ILE A 119 -20.23 27.75 -22.12
C ILE A 119 -21.31 27.79 -21.03
N SER A 120 -20.98 27.45 -19.78
CA SER A 120 -21.95 27.48 -18.68
C SER A 120 -22.51 28.88 -18.40
N ILE A 121 -21.68 29.91 -18.55
CA ILE A 121 -22.08 31.31 -18.38
C ILE A 121 -23.04 31.71 -19.51
N ILE A 122 -22.70 31.41 -20.76
CA ILE A 122 -23.56 31.68 -21.92
C ILE A 122 -24.92 31.01 -21.73
N LEU A 123 -24.94 29.73 -21.35
CA LEU A 123 -26.19 29.00 -21.14
C LEU A 123 -27.04 29.59 -19.99
N LYS A 124 -26.39 30.12 -18.95
CA LYS A 124 -27.07 30.75 -17.82
C LYS A 124 -27.63 32.13 -18.20
N GLU A 125 -26.88 32.92 -18.95
CA GLU A 125 -27.32 34.23 -19.48
C GLU A 125 -28.53 34.08 -20.42
N GLU A 126 -28.59 33.00 -21.20
CA GLU A 126 -29.71 32.67 -22.09
C GLU A 126 -30.88 31.94 -21.38
N GLY A 127 -30.81 31.71 -20.06
CA GLY A 127 -31.90 31.12 -19.29
C GLY A 127 -32.10 29.61 -19.48
N PHE A 128 -31.13 28.87 -20.03
CA PHE A 128 -31.26 27.42 -20.16
C PHE A 128 -31.17 26.71 -18.81
N ALA A 129 -32.20 25.92 -18.48
CA ALA A 129 -32.19 25.04 -17.31
C ALA A 129 -31.12 23.95 -17.42
N ARG A 130 -30.72 23.41 -16.27
CA ARG A 130 -29.79 22.26 -16.20
C ARG A 130 -30.48 21.03 -16.82
N LEU A 131 -29.78 20.34 -17.72
CA LEU A 131 -30.30 19.08 -18.27
C LEU A 131 -30.39 18.03 -17.17
N THR A 132 -31.46 17.25 -17.21
CA THR A 132 -31.58 16.01 -16.44
C THR A 132 -30.51 15.02 -16.90
N ARG A 133 -30.14 14.08 -16.02
CA ARG A 133 -29.18 13.04 -16.38
C ARG A 133 -29.80 12.14 -17.45
N ARG A 134 -29.28 12.22 -18.67
CA ARG A 134 -29.64 11.30 -19.76
C ARG A 134 -29.41 9.85 -19.37
N ARG A 135 -30.33 8.97 -19.79
CA ARG A 135 -30.11 7.51 -19.76
C ARG A 135 -28.99 7.14 -20.75
N ASP A 136 -28.40 5.96 -20.61
CA ASP A 136 -27.19 5.61 -21.37
C ASP A 136 -27.43 5.46 -22.90
N ASP A 137 -28.66 5.15 -23.27
CA ASP A 137 -29.25 5.05 -24.62
C ASP A 137 -29.51 6.42 -25.27
N GLU A 138 -29.87 7.44 -24.49
CA GLU A 138 -30.10 8.82 -24.97
C GLU A 138 -28.80 9.63 -25.20
N ARG A 139 -27.65 9.04 -24.87
CA ARG A 139 -26.35 9.70 -25.01
C ARG A 139 -25.86 9.59 -26.45
N PRO A 140 -25.26 10.66 -27.02
CA PRO A 140 -24.77 10.64 -28.39
C PRO A 140 -23.83 9.45 -28.62
N ASN A 141 -23.94 8.84 -29.80
CA ASN A 141 -23.08 7.72 -30.18
C ASN A 141 -21.63 8.22 -30.22
N ARG A 142 -20.76 7.60 -29.43
CA ARG A 142 -19.35 8.01 -29.30
C ARG A 142 -18.52 6.77 -29.37
N VAL A 143 -17.28 6.93 -29.85
CA VAL A 143 -16.23 5.96 -29.58
C VAL A 143 -16.09 5.87 -28.05
N ARG A 144 -16.52 4.74 -27.50
CA ARG A 144 -16.45 4.40 -26.08
C ARG A 144 -15.63 3.12 -25.98
N PRO A 145 -14.92 2.89 -24.86
CA PRO A 145 -14.32 1.59 -24.59
C PRO A 145 -15.40 0.50 -24.66
N ASP A 146 -15.06 -0.65 -25.22
CA ASP A 146 -15.95 -1.79 -25.25
C ASP A 146 -16.39 -2.17 -23.83
N ILE A 147 -17.68 -2.45 -23.68
CA ILE A 147 -18.26 -2.83 -22.39
C ILE A 147 -18.12 -4.34 -22.26
N ALA A 148 -17.29 -4.77 -21.32
CA ALA A 148 -17.22 -6.18 -20.96
C ALA A 148 -18.55 -6.69 -20.39
N ASP A 149 -18.80 -7.98 -20.62
CA ASP A 149 -19.97 -8.69 -20.11
C ASP A 149 -20.12 -8.61 -18.58
N VAL A 150 -21.28 -9.06 -18.11
CA VAL A 150 -21.51 -9.24 -16.67
C VAL A 150 -20.97 -10.60 -16.24
N ALA A 151 -20.16 -10.61 -15.18
CA ALA A 151 -19.65 -11.83 -14.57
C ALA A 151 -20.79 -12.68 -13.99
N ASP A 152 -20.92 -13.91 -14.50
CA ASP A 152 -21.95 -14.87 -14.15
C ASP A 152 -21.44 -16.30 -14.43
N VAL A 153 -21.36 -17.12 -13.38
CA VAL A 153 -20.95 -18.53 -13.49
C VAL A 153 -21.82 -19.32 -14.47
N ARG A 154 -23.10 -18.96 -14.59
CA ARG A 154 -24.06 -19.64 -15.48
C ARG A 154 -23.82 -19.33 -16.95
N LYS A 155 -23.05 -18.28 -17.25
CA LYS A 155 -22.64 -17.89 -18.60
C LYS A 155 -21.26 -18.43 -18.98
N LEU A 156 -20.57 -19.15 -18.09
CA LEU A 156 -19.27 -19.74 -18.40
C LEU A 156 -19.43 -20.77 -19.53
N GLN A 157 -18.80 -20.49 -20.67
CA GLN A 157 -18.80 -21.40 -21.81
C GLN A 157 -17.50 -22.21 -21.84
N LEU A 158 -17.64 -23.53 -21.72
CA LEU A 158 -16.54 -24.50 -21.76
C LEU A 158 -16.54 -25.34 -23.04
N GLN A 159 -17.08 -24.77 -24.13
CA GLN A 159 -17.07 -25.39 -25.45
C GLN A 159 -15.65 -25.38 -26.05
N PRO A 160 -15.35 -26.29 -27.00
CA PRO A 160 -14.02 -26.35 -27.60
C PRO A 160 -13.61 -25.04 -28.26
N ARG A 161 -12.53 -24.42 -27.78
CA ARG A 161 -12.02 -23.14 -28.28
C ARG A 161 -10.57 -22.92 -27.89
N LYS A 162 -9.90 -22.01 -28.59
CA LYS A 162 -8.51 -21.63 -28.32
C LYS A 162 -8.38 -20.13 -28.19
N PHE A 163 -7.60 -19.68 -27.20
CA PHE A 163 -7.29 -18.26 -27.00
C PHE A 163 -5.92 -18.09 -26.36
N ARG A 164 -5.38 -16.87 -26.39
CA ARG A 164 -4.13 -16.52 -25.71
C ARG A 164 -4.43 -15.72 -24.45
N THR A 165 -3.62 -15.91 -23.42
CA THR A 165 -3.71 -15.16 -22.17
C THR A 165 -2.35 -14.67 -21.71
N GLN A 166 -2.33 -13.49 -21.11
CA GLN A 166 -1.17 -12.94 -20.42
C GLN A 166 -0.96 -13.56 -19.03
N PHE A 167 -1.99 -14.22 -18.50
CA PHE A 167 -2.02 -14.83 -17.17
C PHE A 167 -1.79 -16.35 -17.27
N GLY A 168 -0.87 -16.80 -18.11
CA GLY A 168 -0.58 -18.23 -18.24
C GLY A 168 -0.03 -18.84 -16.96
N GLY A 169 0.85 -18.11 -16.27
CA GLY A 169 1.52 -18.60 -15.06
C GLY A 169 0.62 -18.92 -13.87
N ILE A 170 -0.56 -18.28 -13.73
CA ILE A 170 -1.46 -18.60 -12.62
C ILE A 170 -2.05 -20.02 -12.73
N PHE A 171 -2.09 -20.61 -13.93
CA PHE A 171 -2.57 -21.98 -14.12
C PHE A 171 -1.66 -23.02 -13.46
N LEU A 172 -0.41 -22.66 -13.12
CA LEU A 172 0.49 -23.51 -12.30
C LEU A 172 -0.06 -23.75 -10.89
N PHE A 173 -0.99 -22.92 -10.40
CA PHE A 173 -1.60 -23.07 -9.08
C PHE A 173 -2.87 -23.93 -9.07
N LEU A 174 -3.50 -24.18 -10.22
CA LEU A 174 -4.72 -24.98 -10.32
C LEU A 174 -4.57 -26.41 -9.79
N PRO A 175 -3.45 -27.14 -10.04
CA PRO A 175 -3.25 -28.48 -9.48
C PRO A 175 -3.37 -28.52 -7.95
N TYR A 176 -2.90 -27.49 -7.25
CA TYR A 176 -3.01 -27.41 -5.79
C TYR A 176 -4.43 -27.03 -5.38
N LEU A 177 -5.00 -26.00 -6.00
CA LEU A 177 -6.35 -25.52 -5.68
C LEU A 177 -7.42 -26.58 -5.93
N ALA A 178 -7.27 -27.43 -6.93
CA ALA A 178 -8.19 -28.53 -7.21
C ALA A 178 -8.21 -29.60 -6.11
N LYS A 179 -7.09 -29.76 -5.37
CA LYS A 179 -7.00 -30.68 -4.22
C LYS A 179 -7.49 -30.05 -2.91
N ILE A 180 -7.64 -28.72 -2.87
CA ILE A 180 -8.18 -28.00 -1.71
C ILE A 180 -9.70 -27.93 -1.86
N PRO A 181 -10.49 -28.35 -0.85
CA PRO A 181 -11.94 -28.22 -0.88
C PRO A 181 -12.38 -26.77 -0.60
N LEU A 182 -11.92 -25.82 -1.44
CA LEU A 182 -12.06 -24.38 -1.20
C LEU A 182 -13.53 -23.96 -1.04
N ASP A 183 -14.43 -24.50 -1.86
CA ASP A 183 -15.85 -24.14 -1.80
C ASP A 183 -16.47 -24.58 -0.45
N ASN A 184 -16.10 -25.75 0.08
CA ASN A 184 -16.53 -26.22 1.41
C ASN A 184 -15.95 -25.35 2.53
N ILE A 185 -14.66 -25.01 2.44
CA ILE A 185 -13.99 -24.12 3.40
C ILE A 185 -14.73 -22.79 3.51
N LEU A 186 -15.06 -22.19 2.36
CA LEU A 186 -15.75 -20.90 2.29
C LEU A 186 -17.19 -21.00 2.78
N GLN A 187 -17.90 -22.08 2.47
CA GLN A 187 -19.25 -22.34 2.96
C GLN A 187 -19.25 -22.49 4.48
N GLU A 188 -18.38 -23.33 5.04
CA GLU A 188 -18.26 -23.54 6.48
C GLU A 188 -17.86 -22.24 7.21
N ALA A 189 -16.98 -21.44 6.61
CA ALA A 189 -16.60 -20.14 7.15
C ALA A 189 -17.68 -19.07 7.01
N GLY A 190 -18.78 -19.32 6.28
CA GLY A 190 -19.88 -18.38 6.10
C GLY A 190 -19.57 -17.25 5.12
N PHE A 191 -18.74 -17.49 4.10
CA PHE A 191 -18.46 -16.48 3.07
C PHE A 191 -19.70 -16.25 2.20
N PRO A 192 -20.03 -14.99 1.88
CA PRO A 192 -21.21 -14.66 1.10
C PRO A 192 -21.04 -15.11 -0.36
N GLY A 193 -22.14 -15.37 -1.05
CA GLY A 193 -22.16 -15.68 -2.48
C GLY A 193 -23.51 -15.33 -3.09
N SER A 194 -23.54 -15.16 -4.41
CA SER A 194 -24.80 -15.01 -5.16
C SER A 194 -24.95 -16.14 -6.18
N LYS A 195 -26.15 -16.26 -6.75
CA LYS A 195 -26.40 -17.20 -7.87
C LYS A 195 -25.51 -16.90 -9.09
N MET A 196 -25.15 -15.63 -9.30
CA MET A 196 -24.28 -15.21 -10.40
C MET A 196 -22.81 -15.45 -10.07
N ILE A 197 -22.38 -15.13 -8.85
CA ILE A 197 -20.99 -15.24 -8.42
C ILE A 197 -20.97 -15.88 -7.03
N PRO A 198 -20.88 -17.22 -6.96
CA PRO A 198 -20.73 -17.94 -5.69
C PRO A 198 -19.42 -17.58 -4.97
N ALA A 199 -19.35 -17.84 -3.66
CA ALA A 199 -18.22 -17.46 -2.82
C ALA A 199 -16.87 -17.95 -3.36
N GLY A 200 -16.82 -19.21 -3.82
CA GLY A 200 -15.62 -19.81 -4.43
C GLY A 200 -15.11 -19.05 -5.64
N HIS A 201 -16.01 -18.60 -6.51
CA HIS A 201 -15.66 -17.87 -7.73
C HIS A 201 -15.17 -16.46 -7.43
N ALA A 202 -15.82 -15.77 -6.47
CA ALA A 202 -15.37 -14.47 -5.99
C ALA A 202 -13.98 -14.55 -5.34
N MET A 203 -13.76 -15.52 -4.45
CA MET A 203 -12.47 -15.72 -3.79
C MET A 203 -11.37 -16.15 -4.77
N ARG A 204 -11.65 -17.05 -5.72
CA ARG A 204 -10.69 -17.40 -6.78
C ARG A 204 -10.35 -16.20 -7.67
N SER A 205 -11.32 -15.32 -7.96
CA SER A 205 -11.07 -14.08 -8.71
C SER A 205 -10.09 -13.17 -7.97
N LEU A 206 -10.35 -12.91 -6.69
CA LEU A 206 -9.46 -12.10 -5.83
C LEU A 206 -8.08 -12.76 -5.69
N LEU A 207 -8.04 -14.07 -5.50
CA LEU A 207 -6.80 -14.83 -5.37
C LEU A 207 -5.99 -14.84 -6.66
N ALA A 208 -6.62 -14.94 -7.83
CA ALA A 208 -5.93 -14.86 -9.12
C ALA A 208 -5.20 -13.53 -9.28
N LEU A 209 -5.88 -12.43 -8.92
CA LEU A 209 -5.30 -11.09 -8.92
C LEU A 209 -4.14 -10.98 -7.92
N LYS A 210 -4.29 -11.57 -6.73
CA LYS A 210 -3.24 -11.60 -5.70
C LYS A 210 -2.02 -12.41 -6.15
N LEU A 211 -2.24 -13.57 -6.77
CA LEU A 211 -1.18 -14.46 -7.25
C LEU A 211 -0.39 -13.85 -8.42
N PHE A 212 -1.04 -13.06 -9.27
CA PHE A 212 -0.39 -12.40 -10.40
C PHE A 212 0.17 -11.00 -10.05
N GLY A 213 -0.13 -10.48 -8.85
CA GLY A 213 0.05 -9.09 -8.45
C GLY A 213 1.45 -8.53 -8.64
N ASN A 214 1.70 -7.90 -9.79
CA ASN A 214 2.89 -7.10 -10.03
C ASN A 214 2.53 -5.61 -9.97
N ALA A 215 3.34 -4.80 -9.29
CA ALA A 215 3.13 -3.36 -9.07
C ALA A 215 2.98 -2.52 -10.36
N ARG A 216 3.29 -3.10 -11.53
CA ARG A 216 3.19 -2.45 -12.84
C ARG A 216 1.81 -2.54 -13.51
N HIS A 217 0.86 -3.29 -12.95
CA HIS A 217 -0.50 -3.46 -13.51
C HIS A 217 -1.58 -2.99 -12.52
N SER A 218 -1.54 -1.70 -12.17
CA SER A 218 -2.54 -1.02 -11.33
C SER A 218 -3.95 -0.98 -11.94
N HIS A 219 -4.13 -1.44 -13.18
CA HIS A 219 -5.38 -1.40 -13.93
C HIS A 219 -5.80 -2.81 -14.38
N VAL A 220 -6.46 -3.60 -13.50
CA VAL A 220 -7.19 -4.82 -13.92
C VAL A 220 -8.18 -4.52 -15.05
N MET A 221 -8.67 -3.27 -15.10
CA MET A 221 -9.56 -2.80 -16.17
C MET A 221 -8.90 -2.79 -17.57
N SER A 222 -7.57 -2.81 -17.66
CA SER A 222 -6.85 -2.93 -18.94
C SER A 222 -6.82 -4.37 -19.49
N PHE A 223 -7.22 -5.35 -18.68
CA PHE A 223 -7.18 -6.78 -19.02
C PHE A 223 -8.55 -7.46 -18.87
N VAL A 224 -9.65 -6.71 -18.85
CA VAL A 224 -11.01 -7.28 -18.69
C VAL A 224 -11.36 -8.25 -19.81
N PHE A 225 -10.77 -8.06 -20.99
CA PHE A 225 -10.93 -8.93 -22.15
C PHE A 225 -9.97 -10.12 -22.19
N ASP A 226 -9.02 -10.23 -21.25
CA ASP A 226 -8.21 -11.44 -21.15
C ASP A 226 -9.05 -12.57 -20.53
N GLU A 227 -9.15 -13.69 -21.25
CA GLU A 227 -10.00 -14.81 -20.87
C GLU A 227 -9.35 -15.77 -19.86
N GLY A 228 -8.06 -15.62 -19.55
CA GLY A 228 -7.34 -16.51 -18.64
C GLY A 228 -7.69 -16.29 -17.16
N LEU A 229 -7.76 -15.04 -16.71
CA LEU A 229 -8.23 -14.69 -15.36
C LEU A 229 -9.64 -15.22 -15.04
N PRO A 230 -10.67 -14.96 -15.88
CA PRO A 230 -12.00 -15.48 -15.63
C PRO A 230 -12.07 -17.00 -15.72
N LEU A 231 -11.35 -17.63 -16.67
CA LEU A 231 -11.29 -19.08 -16.73
C LEU A 231 -10.67 -19.68 -15.46
N PHE A 232 -9.58 -19.11 -14.94
CA PHE A 232 -9.01 -19.55 -13.66
C PHE A 232 -10.03 -19.48 -12.52
N ALA A 233 -10.83 -18.43 -12.47
CA ALA A 233 -11.86 -18.25 -11.44
C ALA A 233 -13.12 -19.12 -11.63
N GLY A 234 -13.37 -19.63 -12.84
CA GLY A 234 -14.60 -20.32 -13.22
C GLY A 234 -15.73 -19.39 -13.66
N LEU A 235 -15.41 -18.26 -14.28
CA LEU A 235 -16.38 -17.25 -14.72
C LEU A 235 -16.24 -16.98 -16.22
N ASN A 236 -17.29 -16.43 -16.83
CA ASN A 236 -17.23 -15.94 -18.21
C ASN A 236 -16.32 -14.70 -18.36
N VAL A 237 -16.37 -13.79 -17.38
CA VAL A 237 -15.53 -12.58 -17.30
C VAL A 237 -15.17 -12.29 -15.85
N ILE A 238 -14.07 -11.57 -15.64
CA ILE A 238 -13.61 -11.25 -14.29
C ILE A 238 -14.58 -10.26 -13.64
N PRO A 239 -14.98 -10.42 -12.36
CA PRO A 239 -15.89 -9.49 -11.74
C PRO A 239 -15.33 -8.07 -11.71
N LYS A 240 -16.21 -7.08 -11.92
CA LYS A 240 -15.83 -5.66 -11.93
C LYS A 240 -15.23 -5.26 -10.57
N ARG A 241 -14.34 -4.28 -10.60
CA ARG A 241 -13.72 -3.70 -9.39
C ARG A 241 -14.73 -3.41 -8.27
N ALA A 242 -15.85 -2.76 -8.60
CA ALA A 242 -16.87 -2.40 -7.63
C ALA A 242 -17.45 -3.63 -6.91
N PHE A 243 -17.73 -4.71 -7.65
CA PHE A 243 -18.22 -5.96 -7.05
C PHE A 243 -17.17 -6.57 -6.13
N LEU A 244 -15.91 -6.65 -6.55
CA LEU A 244 -14.84 -7.25 -5.74
C LEU A 244 -14.60 -6.46 -4.44
N THR A 245 -14.67 -5.13 -4.50
CA THR A 245 -14.65 -4.25 -3.33
C THR A 245 -15.81 -4.54 -2.38
N GLU A 246 -17.05 -4.50 -2.89
CA GLU A 246 -18.25 -4.73 -2.09
C GLU A 246 -18.26 -6.14 -1.48
N TYR A 247 -17.86 -7.15 -2.26
CA TYR A 247 -17.75 -8.53 -1.80
C TYR A 247 -16.83 -8.63 -0.58
N SER A 248 -15.64 -8.01 -0.62
CA SER A 248 -14.70 -8.03 0.52
C SER A 248 -15.29 -7.42 1.80
N CYS A 249 -16.15 -6.40 1.65
CA CYS A 249 -16.81 -5.73 2.77
C CYS A 249 -17.96 -6.55 3.36
N ARG A 250 -18.64 -7.38 2.55
CA ARG A 250 -19.75 -8.24 2.99
C ARG A 250 -19.31 -9.47 3.79
N ILE A 251 -18.02 -9.81 3.78
CA ILE A 251 -17.49 -10.93 4.56
C ILE A 251 -17.50 -10.56 6.05
N HIS A 252 -18.21 -11.37 6.84
CA HIS A 252 -18.33 -11.15 8.27
C HIS A 252 -16.95 -11.31 8.96
N PRO A 253 -16.56 -10.45 9.91
CA PRO A 253 -15.25 -10.50 10.55
C PRO A 253 -14.89 -11.86 11.18
N LEU A 254 -15.87 -12.55 11.76
CA LEU A 254 -15.69 -13.88 12.37
C LEU A 254 -15.45 -15.01 11.35
N SER A 255 -15.69 -14.76 10.06
CA SER A 255 -15.43 -15.74 8.99
C SER A 255 -13.94 -15.94 8.73
N TYR A 256 -13.11 -14.90 8.93
CA TYR A 256 -11.68 -14.97 8.63
C TYR A 256 -10.91 -15.96 9.53
N PRO A 257 -11.06 -15.96 10.87
CA PRO A 257 -10.40 -16.96 11.70
C PRO A 257 -10.78 -18.39 11.31
N LYS A 258 -12.05 -18.66 10.97
CA LYS A 258 -12.50 -19.99 10.55
C LYS A 258 -11.93 -20.38 9.19
N ALA A 259 -11.94 -19.47 8.21
CA ALA A 259 -11.34 -19.72 6.89
C ALA A 259 -9.83 -19.94 6.98
N MET A 260 -9.11 -19.14 7.78
CA MET A 260 -7.67 -19.31 8.03
C MET A 260 -7.36 -20.68 8.63
N GLN A 261 -8.15 -21.10 9.63
CA GLN A 261 -8.01 -22.42 10.27
C GLN A 261 -8.20 -23.57 9.28
N LEU A 262 -9.31 -23.56 8.53
CA LEU A 262 -9.63 -24.60 7.55
C LEU A 262 -8.63 -24.61 6.39
N TRP A 263 -8.16 -23.42 5.95
CA TRP A 263 -7.10 -23.30 4.95
C TRP A 263 -5.79 -23.89 5.46
N PHE A 264 -5.39 -23.56 6.69
CA PHE A 264 -4.19 -24.09 7.35
C PHE A 264 -4.19 -25.63 7.39
N ASP A 265 -5.34 -26.23 7.70
CA ASP A 265 -5.48 -27.69 7.71
C ASP A 265 -5.41 -28.29 6.30
N ALA A 266 -6.04 -27.62 5.32
CA ALA A 266 -6.02 -28.08 3.92
C ALA A 266 -4.61 -28.03 3.31
N ILE A 267 -3.82 -26.98 3.55
CA ILE A 267 -2.46 -26.88 3.03
C ILE A 267 -1.51 -27.88 3.70
N GLY A 268 -1.71 -28.19 5.00
CA GLY A 268 -0.93 -29.21 5.70
C GLY A 268 -1.07 -30.58 5.04
N LYS A 269 -2.29 -30.93 4.59
CA LYS A 269 -2.56 -32.17 3.85
C LYS A 269 -1.89 -32.23 2.47
N LEU A 270 -1.49 -31.09 1.91
CA LEU A 270 -0.78 -31.00 0.64
C LEU A 270 0.75 -31.08 0.77
N GLY A 271 1.28 -31.33 1.97
CA GLY A 271 2.71 -31.53 2.20
C GLY A 271 3.46 -30.27 2.62
N ILE A 272 2.77 -29.21 3.05
CA ILE A 272 3.42 -28.15 3.84
C ILE A 272 3.66 -28.69 5.24
N GLU A 273 4.93 -28.97 5.53
CA GLU A 273 5.38 -29.31 6.88
C GLU A 273 5.12 -28.15 7.84
N ARG A 274 4.74 -28.50 9.08
CA ARG A 274 4.52 -27.56 10.16
C ARG A 274 5.86 -27.27 10.83
N GLY A 275 6.34 -26.03 10.80
CA GLY A 275 7.53 -25.65 11.54
C GLY A 275 7.27 -25.58 13.04
N VAL A 276 8.36 -25.34 13.77
CA VAL A 276 8.37 -25.27 15.25
C VAL A 276 8.82 -23.91 15.77
N SER A 277 9.37 -23.08 14.89
CA SER A 277 9.89 -21.74 15.20
C SER A 277 9.19 -20.69 14.37
N PHE A 278 8.79 -19.60 15.03
CA PHE A 278 8.01 -18.54 14.38
C PHE A 278 8.58 -17.16 14.62
N ASP A 279 8.59 -16.36 13.56
CA ASP A 279 8.80 -14.92 13.63
C ASP A 279 7.43 -14.25 13.78
N LEU A 280 7.28 -13.44 14.83
CA LEU A 280 6.07 -12.66 15.08
C LEU A 280 6.35 -11.18 14.86
N ASP A 281 5.40 -10.48 14.24
CA ASP A 281 5.51 -9.05 14.03
C ASP A 281 4.14 -8.37 13.96
N PHE A 282 4.15 -7.07 14.26
CA PHE A 282 3.04 -6.17 14.02
C PHE A 282 3.32 -5.33 12.79
N HIS A 283 2.50 -5.52 11.76
CA HIS A 283 2.57 -4.72 10.56
C HIS A 283 1.46 -3.68 10.52
N THR A 284 1.81 -2.44 10.19
CA THR A 284 0.81 -1.37 10.01
C THR A 284 0.44 -1.25 8.55
N ILE A 285 -0.80 -1.62 8.22
CA ILE A 285 -1.38 -1.48 6.89
C ILE A 285 -1.99 -0.07 6.77
N PRO A 286 -1.56 0.77 5.81
CA PRO A 286 -2.15 2.08 5.59
C PRO A 286 -3.66 1.99 5.36
N PHE A 287 -4.44 2.80 6.07
CA PHE A 287 -5.88 2.95 5.82
C PHE A 287 -6.15 4.29 5.16
N HIS A 288 -6.79 4.27 3.99
CA HIS A 288 -7.10 5.46 3.19
C HIS A 288 -8.58 5.86 3.22
N GLY A 289 -9.41 5.19 4.02
CA GLY A 289 -10.82 5.57 4.19
C GLY A 289 -11.01 6.73 5.17
N GLU A 290 -12.19 7.35 5.12
CA GLU A 290 -12.55 8.49 5.98
C GLU A 290 -12.99 8.07 7.41
N ASP A 291 -13.14 6.77 7.67
CA ASP A 291 -13.67 6.22 8.92
C ASP A 291 -12.99 6.83 10.16
N ALA A 292 -13.82 7.43 11.03
CA ALA A 292 -13.40 8.17 12.22
C ALA A 292 -12.85 7.25 13.33
N LEU A 293 -13.20 5.95 13.32
CA LEU A 293 -12.82 4.98 14.34
C LEU A 293 -11.46 4.31 14.09
N VAL A 294 -10.84 4.54 12.92
CA VAL A 294 -9.55 3.92 12.57
C VAL A 294 -8.38 4.66 13.22
N GLU A 295 -7.61 3.93 14.01
CA GLU A 295 -6.50 4.43 14.81
C GLU A 295 -5.27 4.83 13.96
N LYS A 296 -4.44 5.73 14.50
CA LYS A 296 -3.18 6.16 13.86
C LYS A 296 -2.03 5.29 14.34
N HIS A 297 -1.44 4.53 13.42
CA HIS A 297 -0.26 3.71 13.66
C HIS A 297 0.96 4.27 12.90
N TYR A 298 2.16 3.90 13.35
CA TYR A 298 3.40 4.35 12.72
C TYR A 298 3.69 3.49 11.49
N VAL A 299 3.83 4.12 10.32
CA VAL A 299 4.12 3.41 9.06
C VAL A 299 5.59 3.63 8.70
N SER A 300 6.37 2.55 8.83
CA SER A 300 7.83 2.53 8.66
C SER A 300 8.26 3.05 7.28
N LYS A 301 7.64 2.58 6.19
CA LYS A 301 7.97 2.98 4.81
C LYS A 301 7.80 4.47 4.51
N ARG A 302 7.00 5.21 5.29
CA ARG A 302 6.71 6.64 5.06
C ARG A 302 7.16 7.55 6.20
N SER A 303 7.86 6.99 7.20
CA SER A 303 8.32 7.69 8.41
C SER A 303 7.27 8.60 9.05
N ARG A 304 5.99 8.20 9.01
CA ARG A 304 4.86 9.03 9.48
C ARG A 304 3.81 8.22 10.22
N ARG A 305 3.17 8.84 11.21
CA ARG A 305 1.95 8.30 11.82
C ARG A 305 0.76 8.61 10.91
N GLN A 306 0.07 7.59 10.43
CA GLN A 306 -1.13 7.73 9.61
C GLN A 306 -2.21 6.76 10.09
N LYS A 307 -3.47 7.01 9.70
CA LYS A 307 -4.53 6.02 9.93
C LYS A 307 -4.08 4.70 9.30
N GLY A 308 -4.15 3.64 10.09
CA GLY A 308 -3.68 2.33 9.69
C GLY A 308 -4.43 1.26 10.45
N ILE A 309 -4.34 0.04 9.96
CA ILE A 309 -4.84 -1.14 10.66
C ILE A 309 -3.62 -1.93 11.07
N LEU A 310 -3.52 -2.24 12.36
CA LEU A 310 -2.44 -3.06 12.89
C LEU A 310 -2.78 -4.53 12.67
N ALA A 311 -1.94 -5.22 11.90
CA ALA A 311 -2.05 -6.65 11.65
C ALA A 311 -0.96 -7.39 12.42
N PHE A 312 -1.36 -8.34 13.26
CA PHE A 312 -0.45 -9.32 13.83
C PHE A 312 -0.19 -10.42 12.79
N LEU A 313 1.08 -10.76 12.58
CA LEU A 313 1.50 -11.79 11.63
C LEU A 313 2.41 -12.80 12.33
N ALA A 314 2.11 -14.09 12.17
CA ALA A 314 3.02 -15.17 12.52
C ALA A 314 3.52 -15.86 11.26
N ARG A 315 4.84 -15.96 11.12
CA ARG A 315 5.49 -16.61 10.00
C ARG A 315 6.39 -17.73 10.47
N ASP A 316 6.33 -18.86 9.80
CA ASP A 316 7.28 -19.95 9.96
C ASP A 316 8.71 -19.48 9.57
N ALA A 317 9.66 -19.60 10.50
CA ALA A 317 11.01 -19.08 10.34
C ALA A 317 11.81 -19.82 9.25
N ASP A 318 11.52 -21.11 9.03
CA ASP A 318 12.29 -21.96 8.12
C ASP A 318 11.61 -22.05 6.74
N LYS A 319 10.28 -22.16 6.70
CA LYS A 319 9.51 -22.29 5.44
C LYS A 319 9.07 -20.95 4.86
N HIS A 320 9.17 -19.87 5.64
CA HIS A 320 8.73 -18.51 5.26
C HIS A 320 7.26 -18.43 4.83
N ILE A 321 6.40 -19.25 5.44
CA ILE A 321 4.94 -19.22 5.23
C ILE A 321 4.28 -18.45 6.37
N PHE A 322 3.33 -17.58 6.06
CA PHE A 322 2.43 -17.02 7.06
C PHE A 322 1.42 -18.09 7.51
N CYS A 323 1.45 -18.43 8.79
CA CYS A 323 0.57 -19.45 9.38
C CYS A 323 -0.60 -18.84 10.17
N TYR A 324 -0.48 -17.57 10.57
CA TYR A 324 -1.51 -16.84 11.30
C TYR A 324 -1.47 -15.36 10.96
N ALA A 325 -2.64 -14.74 10.82
CA ALA A 325 -2.78 -13.30 10.69
C ALA A 325 -4.06 -12.80 11.34
N ASN A 326 -4.02 -11.62 11.96
CA ASN A 326 -5.20 -10.95 12.52
C ASN A 326 -5.08 -9.43 12.44
N SER A 327 -6.05 -8.77 11.79
CA SER A 327 -6.15 -7.30 11.72
C SER A 327 -7.24 -6.68 12.60
N GLN A 328 -8.01 -7.47 13.34
CA GLN A 328 -9.15 -6.99 14.14
C GLN A 328 -8.73 -6.61 15.56
N LEU A 329 -7.52 -6.08 15.72
CA LEU A 329 -6.91 -5.86 17.02
C LEU A 329 -7.19 -4.45 17.53
N ARG A 330 -7.84 -4.39 18.68
CA ARG A 330 -7.92 -3.17 19.48
C ARG A 330 -6.62 -2.97 20.27
N LYS A 331 -6.30 -1.72 20.59
CA LYS A 331 -5.05 -1.35 21.24
C LYS A 331 -4.79 -2.06 22.57
N ASP A 332 -5.83 -2.29 23.35
CA ASP A 332 -5.80 -3.01 24.63
C ASP A 332 -5.55 -4.52 24.46
N GLN A 333 -5.83 -5.09 23.29
CA GLN A 333 -5.66 -6.53 23.01
C GLN A 333 -4.34 -6.88 22.33
N GLN A 334 -3.57 -5.88 21.86
CA GLN A 334 -2.37 -6.10 21.05
C GLN A 334 -1.35 -7.01 21.76
N ASN A 335 -1.08 -6.75 23.04
CA ASN A 335 -0.04 -7.48 23.75
C ASN A 335 -0.39 -8.96 23.98
N ASP A 336 -1.68 -9.31 23.98
CA ASP A 336 -2.17 -10.67 24.26
C ASP A 336 -2.34 -11.51 22.99
N GLU A 337 -2.20 -10.91 21.82
CA GLU A 337 -2.38 -11.59 20.54
C GLU A 337 -1.38 -12.74 20.34
N ILE A 338 -0.17 -12.63 20.91
CA ILE A 338 0.80 -13.72 20.95
C ILE A 338 0.22 -14.97 21.63
N LEU A 339 -0.58 -14.82 22.68
CA LEU A 339 -1.21 -15.93 23.38
C LEU A 339 -2.31 -16.56 22.52
N ARG A 340 -3.10 -15.74 21.79
CA ARG A 340 -4.10 -16.24 20.85
C ARG A 340 -3.48 -17.04 19.70
N PHE A 341 -2.31 -16.60 19.19
CA PHE A 341 -1.55 -17.37 18.22
C PHE A 341 -1.12 -18.73 18.80
N ILE A 342 -0.63 -18.75 20.04
CA ILE A 342 -0.22 -20.00 20.71
C ILE A 342 -1.39 -20.94 20.91
N GLU A 343 -2.55 -20.44 21.35
CA GLU A 343 -3.79 -21.21 21.46
C GLU A 343 -4.24 -21.79 20.11
N PHE A 344 -4.22 -20.96 19.07
CA PHE A 344 -4.50 -21.40 17.69
C PHE A 344 -3.56 -22.53 17.28
N TRP A 345 -2.25 -22.36 17.51
CA TRP A 345 -1.24 -23.34 17.13
C TRP A 345 -1.41 -24.66 17.90
N LYS A 346 -1.61 -24.56 19.22
CA LYS A 346 -1.85 -25.72 20.10
C LYS A 346 -3.10 -26.47 19.68
N LYS A 347 -4.20 -25.78 19.37
CA LYS A 347 -5.45 -26.40 18.93
C LYS A 347 -5.33 -27.13 17.59
N ARG A 348 -4.46 -26.69 16.69
CA ARG A 348 -4.31 -27.26 15.33
C ARG A 348 -3.22 -28.32 15.22
N THR A 349 -2.24 -28.28 16.12
CA THR A 349 -1.05 -29.15 16.06
C THR A 349 -0.85 -30.03 17.28
N ASP A 350 -1.70 -29.88 18.30
CA ASP A 350 -1.60 -30.53 19.62
C ASP A 350 -0.29 -30.26 20.36
N ARG A 351 0.54 -29.32 19.86
CA ARG A 351 1.84 -28.95 20.43
C ARG A 351 1.95 -27.44 20.55
N PHE A 352 2.73 -26.98 21.52
CA PHE A 352 3.11 -25.57 21.58
C PHE A 352 4.20 -25.28 20.54
N PRO A 353 4.31 -24.02 20.07
CA PRO A 353 5.52 -23.57 19.37
C PRO A 353 6.77 -23.84 20.23
N GLU A 354 7.86 -24.29 19.61
CA GLU A 354 9.11 -24.50 20.35
C GLU A 354 9.86 -23.18 20.57
N GLU A 355 9.84 -22.28 19.58
CA GLU A 355 10.58 -21.02 19.59
C GLU A 355 9.77 -19.86 18.98
N LEU A 356 9.73 -18.71 19.65
CA LEU A 356 9.12 -17.47 19.16
C LEU A 356 10.16 -16.34 19.12
N ILE A 357 10.23 -15.63 17.99
CA ILE A 357 11.18 -14.52 17.80
C ILE A 357 10.39 -13.25 17.45
N PHE A 358 10.53 -12.19 18.25
CA PHE A 358 9.71 -10.98 18.10
C PHE A 358 10.40 -9.69 18.58
N ASP A 359 9.82 -8.52 18.27
CA ASP A 359 10.34 -7.21 18.73
C ASP A 359 9.89 -6.90 20.17
N SER A 360 10.63 -6.02 20.83
CA SER A 360 10.44 -5.48 22.17
C SER A 360 9.08 -4.82 22.44
N LYS A 361 8.29 -4.53 21.39
CA LYS A 361 6.96 -3.91 21.52
C LYS A 361 5.81 -4.88 21.31
N LEU A 362 6.09 -6.13 20.95
CA LEU A 362 5.04 -7.09 20.60
C LEU A 362 4.23 -7.56 21.82
N THR A 363 4.84 -7.64 23.00
CA THR A 363 4.15 -8.10 24.22
C THR A 363 4.78 -7.56 25.51
N THR A 364 4.21 -7.91 26.66
CA THR A 364 4.62 -7.47 28.01
C THR A 364 5.47 -8.52 28.72
N TYR A 365 6.16 -8.14 29.80
CA TYR A 365 6.92 -9.08 30.63
C TYR A 365 6.03 -10.12 31.33
N SER A 366 4.83 -9.73 31.77
CA SER A 366 3.81 -10.67 32.25
C SER A 366 3.49 -11.76 31.23
N ASN A 367 3.36 -11.42 29.94
CA ASN A 367 3.16 -12.41 28.89
C ASN A 367 4.43 -13.24 28.62
N LEU A 368 5.64 -12.67 28.71
CA LEU A 368 6.88 -13.46 28.66
C LEU A 368 6.94 -14.51 29.78
N ASN A 369 6.44 -14.17 30.97
CA ASN A 369 6.35 -15.11 32.08
C ASN A 369 5.42 -16.27 31.75
N ARG A 370 4.25 -15.99 31.15
CA ARG A 370 3.34 -17.04 30.66
C ARG A 370 4.00 -17.94 29.61
N LEU A 371 4.74 -17.37 28.65
CA LEU A 371 5.50 -18.17 27.68
C LEU A 371 6.50 -19.10 28.37
N ASN A 372 7.20 -18.58 29.40
CA ASN A 372 8.16 -19.36 30.17
C ASN A 372 7.48 -20.51 30.93
N GLN A 373 6.34 -20.26 31.59
CA GLN A 373 5.53 -21.28 32.27
C GLN A 373 5.01 -22.35 31.32
N MET A 374 4.71 -21.99 30.06
CA MET A 374 4.32 -22.93 29.00
C MET A 374 5.50 -23.71 28.40
N GLY A 375 6.74 -23.42 28.80
CA GLY A 375 7.95 -24.04 28.24
C GLY A 375 8.31 -23.55 26.83
N ILE A 376 7.71 -22.45 26.37
CA ILE A 376 7.94 -21.89 25.03
C ILE A 376 9.21 -21.04 25.07
N LYS A 377 10.17 -21.34 24.20
CA LYS A 377 11.40 -20.55 24.12
C LYS A 377 11.12 -19.27 23.36
N PHE A 378 11.72 -18.16 23.77
CA PHE A 378 11.59 -16.92 23.04
C PHE A 378 12.91 -16.14 22.91
N ILE A 379 13.00 -15.30 21.88
CA ILE A 379 14.08 -14.33 21.70
C ILE A 379 13.43 -12.99 21.34
N THR A 380 13.68 -11.95 22.14
CA THR A 380 13.14 -10.61 21.88
C THR A 380 14.14 -9.52 22.23
N LEU A 381 13.95 -8.34 21.63
CA LEU A 381 14.71 -7.14 22.00
C LEU A 381 14.24 -6.60 23.35
N ARG A 382 15.19 -6.03 24.10
CA ARG A 382 14.90 -5.25 25.30
C ARG A 382 15.06 -3.76 24.97
N ARG A 383 14.08 -2.96 25.38
CA ARG A 383 14.17 -1.49 25.20
C ARG A 383 15.32 -0.93 26.02
N ARG A 384 16.09 -0.03 25.39
CA ARG A 384 17.21 0.67 26.00
C ARG A 384 16.68 1.75 26.95
N SER A 385 17.28 1.87 28.13
CA SER A 385 17.10 3.02 29.00
C SER A 385 18.43 3.75 29.17
N ARG A 386 18.39 5.05 29.43
CA ARG A 386 19.61 5.85 29.62
C ARG A 386 20.52 5.27 30.71
N LYS A 387 19.94 4.91 31.86
CA LYS A 387 20.65 4.26 32.97
C LYS A 387 21.31 2.94 32.55
N MET A 388 20.65 2.16 31.69
CA MET A 388 21.18 0.91 31.17
C MET A 388 22.35 1.13 30.22
N LEU A 389 22.22 2.10 29.30
CA LEU A 389 23.31 2.46 28.38
C LEU A 389 24.53 2.99 29.13
N GLU A 390 24.34 3.88 30.11
CA GLU A 390 25.42 4.39 30.96
C GLU A 390 26.15 3.24 31.69
N LYS A 391 25.42 2.25 32.20
CA LYS A 391 26.01 1.06 32.83
C LYS A 391 26.80 0.20 31.83
N ILE A 392 26.28 0.01 30.62
CA ILE A 392 26.95 -0.75 29.55
C ILE A 392 28.26 -0.06 29.15
N TYR A 393 28.24 1.26 28.93
CA TYR A 393 29.44 2.01 28.53
C TYR A 393 30.51 2.09 29.62
N ARG A 394 30.12 1.98 30.90
CA ARG A 394 31.07 1.88 32.03
C ARG A 394 31.64 0.48 32.24
N THR A 395 31.15 -0.53 31.52
CA THR A 395 31.61 -1.91 31.70
C THR A 395 33.02 -2.08 31.12
N PRO A 396 33.99 -2.63 31.88
CA PRO A 396 35.36 -2.78 31.41
C PRO A 396 35.45 -3.71 30.19
N VAL A 397 36.42 -3.44 29.31
CA VAL A 397 36.61 -4.18 28.05
C VAL A 397 36.83 -5.68 28.29
N SER A 398 37.45 -6.06 29.41
CA SER A 398 37.69 -7.46 29.81
C SER A 398 36.43 -8.28 30.04
N ALA A 399 35.29 -7.64 30.32
CA ALA A 399 34.00 -8.33 30.49
C ALA A 399 33.35 -8.72 29.15
N TRP A 400 33.80 -8.13 28.04
CA TRP A 400 33.26 -8.39 26.71
C TRP A 400 33.96 -9.56 26.06
N ARG A 401 33.18 -10.41 25.40
CA ARG A 401 33.66 -11.56 24.65
C ARG A 401 33.42 -11.31 23.18
N ARG A 402 34.39 -11.64 22.31
CA ARG A 402 34.13 -11.69 20.87
C ARG A 402 33.60 -13.06 20.52
N ILE A 403 32.60 -13.08 19.65
CA ILE A 403 32.09 -14.31 19.06
C ILE A 403 32.06 -14.18 17.56
N GLU A 404 32.04 -15.30 16.85
CA GLU A 404 31.92 -15.33 15.40
C GLU A 404 30.48 -15.68 15.01
N LEU A 405 29.93 -14.94 14.05
CA LEU A 405 28.61 -15.17 13.48
C LEU A 405 28.72 -15.62 12.02
N ASP A 406 28.10 -16.75 11.71
CA ASP A 406 27.99 -17.24 10.35
C ASP A 406 26.91 -16.48 9.55
N ASN A 407 27.11 -16.34 8.23
CA ASN A 407 26.13 -15.75 7.30
C ASN A 407 25.79 -14.27 7.53
N ILE A 408 26.74 -13.48 8.05
CA ILE A 408 26.65 -12.03 8.16
C ILE A 408 27.75 -11.39 7.31
N ALA A 409 27.53 -10.16 6.83
CA ALA A 409 28.54 -9.38 6.11
C ALA A 409 29.86 -9.35 6.90
N ARG A 410 30.99 -9.43 6.18
CA ARG A 410 32.34 -9.57 6.78
C ARG A 410 32.66 -8.50 7.83
N ALA A 411 32.12 -7.29 7.66
CA ALA A 411 32.28 -6.17 8.58
C ALA A 411 31.65 -6.39 9.98
N TYR A 412 30.65 -7.27 10.10
CA TYR A 412 29.91 -7.52 11.35
C TYR A 412 30.01 -8.98 11.84
N ARG A 413 30.98 -9.73 11.31
CA ARG A 413 31.16 -11.16 11.58
C ARG A 413 31.59 -11.44 13.02
N THR A 414 32.27 -10.50 13.67
CA THR A 414 32.85 -10.70 15.01
C THR A 414 32.39 -9.65 16.03
N PRO A 415 31.10 -9.62 16.40
CA PRO A 415 30.61 -8.65 17.37
C PRO A 415 31.13 -8.94 18.79
N ARG A 416 31.16 -7.89 19.62
CA ARG A 416 31.42 -8.01 21.05
C ARG A 416 30.11 -8.25 21.80
N ILE A 417 30.10 -9.22 22.71
CA ILE A 417 28.96 -9.55 23.54
C ILE A 417 29.28 -9.44 25.02
N LEU A 418 28.28 -8.99 25.78
CA LEU A 418 28.23 -9.04 27.23
C LEU A 418 27.00 -9.86 27.63
N GLU A 419 27.23 -10.93 28.38
CA GLU A 419 26.19 -11.86 28.80
C GLU A 419 25.90 -11.71 30.29
N GLN A 420 24.62 -11.60 30.65
CA GLN A 420 24.17 -11.43 32.03
C GLN A 420 22.90 -12.24 32.29
N LYS A 421 22.73 -12.73 33.51
CA LYS A 421 21.44 -13.21 34.01
C LYS A 421 20.80 -12.09 34.83
N ILE A 422 19.56 -11.75 34.52
CA ILE A 422 18.84 -10.65 35.17
C ILE A 422 17.46 -11.14 35.61
N SER A 423 16.86 -10.44 36.56
CA SER A 423 15.43 -10.54 36.84
C SER A 423 14.68 -9.45 36.09
N LEU A 424 13.43 -9.72 35.70
CA LEU A 424 12.52 -8.74 35.11
C LEU A 424 11.28 -8.61 35.99
N ASP A 425 10.67 -7.43 35.98
CA ASP A 425 9.40 -7.20 36.66
C ASP A 425 8.32 -8.10 36.07
N GLU A 426 7.46 -8.66 36.91
CA GLU A 426 6.37 -9.60 36.52
C GLU A 426 6.83 -10.88 35.81
N TYR A 427 8.13 -11.21 35.90
CA TYR A 427 8.70 -12.44 35.36
C TYR A 427 9.34 -13.27 36.47
N GLU A 428 8.92 -14.52 36.57
CA GLU A 428 9.43 -15.46 37.55
C GLU A 428 10.71 -16.15 37.04
N GLY A 429 11.78 -16.06 37.83
CA GLY A 429 13.07 -16.65 37.53
C GLY A 429 14.02 -15.71 36.78
N LEU A 430 15.15 -16.27 36.35
CA LEU A 430 16.21 -15.52 35.66
C LEU A 430 15.99 -15.55 34.15
N ILE A 431 16.16 -14.39 33.53
CA ILE A 431 16.24 -14.27 32.07
C ILE A 431 17.68 -14.01 31.67
N ARG A 432 18.08 -14.51 30.50
CA ARG A 432 19.39 -14.23 29.94
C ARG A 432 19.32 -12.97 29.09
N GLN A 433 20.21 -12.02 29.35
CA GLN A 433 20.44 -10.83 28.56
C GLN A 433 21.75 -10.96 27.78
N LEU A 434 21.68 -10.70 26.48
CA LEU A 434 22.85 -10.54 25.60
C LEU A 434 22.90 -9.09 25.13
N THR A 435 23.93 -8.36 25.53
CA THR A 435 24.22 -7.02 25.02
C THR A 435 25.28 -7.15 23.93
N ILE A 436 25.03 -6.55 22.76
CA ILE A 436 25.85 -6.72 21.56
C ILE A 436 26.32 -5.35 21.07
N MET A 437 27.62 -5.23 20.83
CA MET A 437 28.26 -4.09 20.17
C MET A 437 28.91 -4.54 18.86
N ASP A 438 29.19 -3.56 17.99
CA ASP A 438 29.84 -3.75 16.68
C ASP A 438 29.04 -4.59 15.67
N LEU A 439 27.70 -4.61 15.82
CA LEU A 439 26.77 -5.24 14.87
C LEU A 439 26.23 -4.24 13.83
N GLY A 440 26.92 -3.11 13.61
CA GLY A 440 26.53 -2.08 12.64
C GLY A 440 25.55 -1.01 13.16
N HIS A 441 25.18 -1.04 14.44
CA HIS A 441 24.41 0.01 15.10
C HIS A 441 25.31 0.87 15.98
N GLU A 442 25.05 2.18 16.04
CA GLU A 442 25.77 3.11 16.93
C GLU A 442 25.56 2.77 18.41
N GLU A 443 24.33 2.41 18.77
CA GLU A 443 23.98 1.98 20.12
C GLU A 443 23.96 0.45 20.26
N PRO A 444 24.27 -0.09 21.46
CA PRO A 444 24.28 -1.52 21.71
C PRO A 444 22.89 -2.14 21.49
N THR A 445 22.86 -3.30 20.84
CA THR A 445 21.64 -4.13 20.74
C THR A 445 21.49 -4.96 22.01
N ILE A 446 20.29 -5.08 22.54
CA ILE A 446 20.04 -5.81 23.80
C ILE A 446 18.95 -6.83 23.54
N LEU A 447 19.30 -8.10 23.66
CA LEU A 447 18.39 -9.23 23.52
C LEU A 447 18.14 -9.87 24.87
N ILE A 448 16.92 -10.34 25.06
CA ILE A 448 16.52 -11.15 26.22
C ILE A 448 15.89 -12.47 25.75
N THR A 449 16.16 -13.53 26.50
CA THR A 449 15.66 -14.89 26.20
C THR A 449 15.60 -15.75 27.45
N ASN A 450 14.62 -16.65 27.52
CA ASN A 450 14.58 -17.73 28.52
C ASN A 450 15.50 -18.92 28.16
N GLN A 451 16.23 -18.87 27.03
CA GLN A 451 17.18 -19.90 26.61
C GLN A 451 18.54 -19.74 27.31
N LEU A 452 18.65 -20.28 28.52
CA LEU A 452 19.85 -20.10 29.37
C LEU A 452 21.11 -20.83 28.85
N ASN A 453 20.95 -21.97 28.15
CA ASN A 453 22.06 -22.88 27.83
C ASN A 453 22.52 -22.83 26.37
N ARG A 454 21.73 -22.25 25.46
CA ARG A 454 22.07 -22.20 24.02
C ARG A 454 23.28 -21.29 23.78
N SER A 455 24.17 -21.57 22.83
CA SER A 455 25.31 -20.67 22.62
C SER A 455 24.87 -19.27 22.16
N ALA A 456 25.56 -18.22 22.61
CA ALA A 456 25.25 -16.84 22.24
C ALA A 456 25.31 -16.63 20.71
N ALA A 457 26.28 -17.24 20.03
CA ALA A 457 26.38 -17.21 18.57
C ALA A 457 25.15 -17.80 17.88
N LYS A 458 24.57 -18.90 18.38
CA LYS A 458 23.33 -19.48 17.82
C LYS A 458 22.13 -18.57 18.06
N LEU A 459 21.99 -17.99 19.25
CA LEU A 459 20.89 -17.06 19.56
C LEU A 459 20.94 -15.80 18.69
N LEU A 460 22.13 -15.21 18.55
CA LEU A 460 22.35 -14.06 17.67
C LEU A 460 22.18 -14.41 16.22
N GLY A 461 22.69 -15.56 15.76
CA GLY A 461 22.47 -16.01 14.39
C GLY A 461 20.98 -16.20 14.08
N ARG A 462 20.17 -16.71 15.03
CA ARG A 462 18.71 -16.83 14.86
C ARG A 462 18.04 -15.45 14.80
N TYR A 463 18.38 -14.55 15.71
CA TYR A 463 17.81 -13.20 15.69
C TYR A 463 18.26 -12.40 14.45
N ALA A 464 19.52 -12.51 14.06
CA ALA A 464 20.07 -11.88 12.87
C ALA A 464 19.46 -12.45 11.59
N LYS A 465 19.14 -13.75 11.53
CA LYS A 465 18.33 -14.32 10.45
C LYS A 465 16.98 -13.62 10.38
N ARG A 466 16.29 -13.41 11.50
CA ARG A 466 15.05 -12.61 11.51
C ARG A 466 15.27 -11.18 11.01
N MET A 467 16.42 -10.53 11.27
CA MET A 467 16.74 -9.18 10.76
C MET A 467 17.17 -9.13 9.29
N ILE A 468 18.01 -10.04 8.82
CA ILE A 468 18.35 -10.18 7.38
C ILE A 468 17.07 -10.52 6.57
N ILE A 469 16.12 -11.18 7.25
CA ILE A 469 14.78 -11.56 6.80
C ILE A 469 13.71 -10.60 7.40
N GLU A 470 14.06 -9.43 7.97
CA GLU A 470 13.09 -8.33 8.21
C GLU A 470 12.61 -7.85 6.85
N ASN A 471 13.46 -8.02 5.83
CA ASN A 471 13.08 -8.02 4.44
C ASN A 471 12.00 -9.04 4.08
N ALA A 472 11.80 -10.22 4.68
CA ALA A 472 10.85 -11.19 4.12
C ALA A 472 9.42 -11.16 4.69
N ILE A 473 9.17 -10.61 5.89
CA ILE A 473 7.79 -10.25 6.27
C ILE A 473 7.43 -9.03 5.42
N ALA A 474 8.31 -8.02 5.40
CA ALA A 474 8.18 -6.86 4.54
C ALA A 474 8.11 -7.19 3.03
N ASP A 475 8.85 -8.17 2.50
CA ASP A 475 8.85 -8.59 1.09
C ASP A 475 7.60 -9.39 0.79
N GLY A 476 7.12 -10.21 1.74
CA GLY A 476 5.83 -10.87 1.62
C GLY A 476 4.72 -9.84 1.52
N ILE A 477 4.70 -8.87 2.44
CA ILE A 477 3.79 -7.74 2.46
C ILE A 477 3.91 -6.88 1.19
N ASP A 478 5.12 -6.58 0.74
CA ASP A 478 5.40 -5.74 -0.44
C ASP A 478 5.02 -6.46 -1.73
N PHE A 479 5.40 -7.73 -1.88
CA PHE A 479 5.07 -8.54 -3.05
C PHE A 479 3.58 -8.82 -3.15
N PHE A 480 2.93 -9.11 -2.01
CA PHE A 480 1.49 -9.33 -1.97
C PHE A 480 0.70 -8.01 -1.85
N HIS A 481 1.33 -6.84 -1.89
CA HIS A 481 0.67 -5.52 -1.87
C HIS A 481 -0.17 -5.22 -0.62
N MET A 482 0.16 -5.79 0.54
CA MET A 482 -0.53 -5.49 1.79
C MET A 482 -0.47 -4.00 2.16
N ASP A 483 0.60 -3.28 1.76
CA ASP A 483 0.76 -1.83 2.00
C ASP A 483 0.08 -0.93 0.98
N ALA A 484 -0.35 -1.51 -0.14
CA ALA A 484 -0.93 -0.79 -1.25
C ALA A 484 -2.41 -1.20 -1.34
N LEU A 485 -3.30 -0.39 -0.77
CA LEU A 485 -4.73 -0.34 -1.13
C LEU A 485 -4.97 -0.05 -2.64
N SER A 486 -3.91 -0.01 -3.44
CA SER A 486 -3.90 0.01 -4.89
C SER A 486 -3.32 -1.28 -5.47
N SER A 487 -4.09 -2.36 -5.48
CA SER A 487 -3.89 -3.44 -6.47
C SER A 487 -5.21 -3.65 -7.21
N ALA A 488 -5.56 -2.66 -8.03
CA ALA A 488 -6.76 -2.59 -8.86
C ALA A 488 -8.16 -2.63 -8.18
N VAL A 489 -8.28 -3.08 -6.93
CA VAL A 489 -9.53 -3.18 -6.15
C VAL A 489 -9.27 -2.69 -4.72
N ALA A 490 -10.03 -1.70 -4.25
CA ALA A 490 -10.03 -1.34 -2.83
C ALA A 490 -10.73 -2.46 -2.05
N MET A 491 -10.09 -3.07 -1.05
CA MET A 491 -10.65 -4.22 -0.34
C MET A 491 -10.49 -4.10 1.18
N LYS A 492 -11.35 -4.81 1.93
CA LYS A 492 -11.24 -4.92 3.38
C LYS A 492 -9.92 -5.58 3.76
N VAL A 493 -9.21 -5.02 4.75
CA VAL A 493 -7.87 -5.47 5.16
C VAL A 493 -7.85 -6.95 5.57
N ASP A 494 -8.87 -7.43 6.29
CA ASP A 494 -8.96 -8.84 6.67
C ASP A 494 -9.02 -9.77 5.44
N CYS A 495 -9.72 -9.36 4.39
CA CYS A 495 -9.80 -10.10 3.14
C CYS A 495 -8.43 -10.15 2.46
N ASP A 496 -7.72 -9.02 2.44
CA ASP A 496 -6.39 -8.93 1.86
C ASP A 496 -5.36 -9.80 2.61
N LEU A 497 -5.43 -9.81 3.95
CA LEU A 497 -4.62 -10.70 4.79
C LEU A 497 -4.91 -12.18 4.50
N GLN A 498 -6.18 -12.56 4.42
CA GLN A 498 -6.58 -13.92 4.09
C GLN A 498 -6.05 -14.33 2.71
N LEU A 499 -6.16 -13.46 1.70
CA LEU A 499 -5.61 -13.70 0.37
C LEU A 499 -4.08 -13.80 0.39
N THR A 500 -3.41 -13.01 1.23
CA THR A 500 -1.95 -13.06 1.41
C THR A 500 -1.50 -14.39 2.01
N LEU A 501 -2.18 -14.87 3.05
CA LEU A 501 -1.95 -16.19 3.64
C LEU A 501 -2.09 -17.30 2.58
N MET A 502 -3.18 -17.26 1.80
CA MET A 502 -3.45 -18.23 0.74
C MET A 502 -2.39 -18.19 -0.36
N ALA A 503 -2.08 -17.01 -0.87
CA ALA A 503 -1.10 -16.83 -1.93
C ALA A 503 0.30 -17.24 -1.48
N CYS A 504 0.72 -16.84 -0.27
CA CYS A 504 2.00 -17.25 0.31
C CYS A 504 2.14 -18.78 0.40
N SER A 505 1.08 -19.47 0.85
CA SER A 505 1.04 -20.93 0.93
C SER A 505 1.20 -21.58 -0.46
N LEU A 506 0.47 -21.07 -1.47
CA LEU A 506 0.53 -21.59 -2.84
C LEU A 506 1.90 -21.37 -3.50
N TYR A 507 2.51 -20.21 -3.30
CA TYR A 507 3.88 -19.95 -3.76
C TYR A 507 4.89 -20.89 -3.10
N ARG A 508 4.70 -21.23 -1.82
CA ARG A 508 5.58 -22.18 -1.15
C ARG A 508 5.40 -23.61 -1.64
N LEU A 509 4.15 -24.06 -1.86
CA LEU A 509 3.88 -25.35 -2.49
C LEU A 509 4.58 -25.44 -3.86
N LEU A 510 4.42 -24.40 -4.68
CA LEU A 510 5.06 -24.32 -5.98
C LEU A 510 6.59 -24.39 -5.89
N GLY A 511 7.21 -23.54 -5.06
CA GLY A 511 8.67 -23.51 -4.89
C GLY A 511 9.23 -24.82 -4.32
N SER A 512 8.51 -25.44 -3.38
CA SER A 512 8.87 -26.73 -2.79
C SER A 512 8.85 -27.84 -3.84
N GLN A 513 7.81 -27.91 -4.68
CA GLN A 513 7.71 -28.92 -5.74
C GLN A 513 8.78 -28.73 -6.83
N ILE A 514 9.11 -27.48 -7.18
CA ILE A 514 10.16 -27.19 -8.16
C ILE A 514 11.55 -27.63 -7.67
N GLY A 515 11.82 -27.50 -6.37
CA GLY A 515 13.13 -27.84 -5.79
C GLY A 515 14.25 -26.92 -6.31
N ASN A 516 15.48 -27.43 -6.42
CA ASN A 516 16.62 -26.73 -7.05
C ASN A 516 16.88 -25.30 -6.52
N GLY A 517 16.77 -25.10 -5.20
CA GLY A 517 16.92 -23.78 -4.56
C GLY A 517 15.65 -22.91 -4.55
N TYR A 518 14.57 -23.31 -5.23
CA TYR A 518 13.28 -22.61 -5.17
C TYR A 518 12.46 -22.93 -3.91
N SER A 519 12.83 -23.99 -3.17
CA SER A 519 12.21 -24.34 -1.88
C SER A 519 12.35 -23.24 -0.82
N THR A 520 13.40 -22.42 -0.90
CA THR A 520 13.67 -21.26 -0.02
C THR A 520 13.61 -19.92 -0.77
N ALA A 521 13.34 -19.93 -2.08
CA ALA A 521 13.28 -18.71 -2.88
C ALA A 521 12.13 -17.79 -2.46
N LYS A 522 12.35 -16.48 -2.59
CA LYS A 522 11.33 -15.45 -2.38
C LYS A 522 10.25 -15.52 -3.46
N SER A 523 9.01 -15.21 -3.11
CA SER A 523 7.87 -15.21 -4.04
C SER A 523 8.10 -14.36 -5.29
N ARG A 524 8.81 -13.22 -5.15
CA ARG A 524 9.19 -12.35 -6.28
C ARG A 524 10.08 -13.05 -7.32
N HIS A 525 11.02 -13.89 -6.88
CA HIS A 525 11.87 -14.66 -7.79
C HIS A 525 11.06 -15.73 -8.53
N ILE A 526 10.24 -16.49 -7.79
CA ILE A 526 9.32 -17.48 -8.36
C ILE A 526 8.38 -16.81 -9.38
N PHE A 527 7.85 -15.63 -9.06
CA PHE A 527 6.96 -14.89 -9.95
C PHE A 527 7.65 -14.54 -11.28
N ARG A 528 8.85 -13.95 -11.22
CA ARG A 528 9.61 -13.58 -12.41
C ARG A 528 9.91 -14.79 -13.29
N ASP A 529 10.38 -15.87 -12.68
CA ASP A 529 10.91 -17.02 -13.41
C ASP A 529 9.79 -17.91 -13.98
N PHE A 530 8.64 -18.00 -13.29
CA PHE A 530 7.55 -18.92 -13.66
C PHE A 530 6.18 -18.26 -13.88
N ILE A 531 5.73 -17.38 -12.99
CA ILE A 531 4.33 -16.89 -12.99
C ILE A 531 4.06 -15.77 -14.00
N ASN A 532 5.04 -14.89 -14.23
CA ASN A 532 4.96 -13.84 -15.25
C ASN A 532 5.18 -14.45 -16.64
N ALA A 533 4.21 -15.25 -17.09
CA ALA A 533 4.25 -16.02 -18.32
C ALA A 533 2.92 -15.94 -19.05
N THR A 534 2.98 -15.78 -20.37
CA THR A 534 1.82 -15.95 -21.25
C THR A 534 1.60 -17.44 -21.55
N ALA A 535 0.38 -17.78 -21.95
CA ALA A 535 0.05 -19.12 -22.43
C ALA A 535 -1.02 -19.09 -23.53
N GLN A 536 -1.09 -20.15 -24.31
CA GLN A 536 -2.22 -20.47 -25.17
C GLN A 536 -3.09 -21.53 -24.48
N ILE A 537 -4.36 -21.21 -24.30
CA ILE A 537 -5.34 -22.13 -23.73
C ILE A 537 -6.09 -22.82 -24.87
N SER A 538 -6.23 -24.14 -24.79
CA SER A 538 -7.16 -24.91 -25.62
C SER A 538 -8.13 -25.66 -24.72
N ILE A 539 -9.40 -25.27 -24.75
CA ILE A 539 -10.47 -26.01 -24.09
C ILE A 539 -10.94 -27.05 -25.08
N GLU A 540 -11.07 -28.30 -24.64
CA GLU A 540 -11.62 -29.40 -25.42
C GLU A 540 -12.81 -30.04 -24.69
N LYS A 541 -13.37 -31.13 -25.22
CA LYS A 541 -14.55 -31.79 -24.63
C LYS A 541 -14.30 -32.26 -23.19
N LYS A 542 -13.13 -32.86 -22.91
CA LYS A 542 -12.78 -33.41 -21.58
C LYS A 542 -11.55 -32.77 -20.94
N GLU A 543 -10.75 -32.04 -21.70
CA GLU A 543 -9.44 -31.55 -21.26
C GLU A 543 -9.31 -30.04 -21.46
N ILE A 544 -8.43 -29.42 -20.67
CA ILE A 544 -7.98 -28.04 -20.83
C ILE A 544 -6.46 -28.07 -20.92
N PHE A 545 -5.94 -27.70 -22.08
CA PHE A 545 -4.51 -27.59 -22.32
C PHE A 545 -4.03 -26.17 -22.10
N VAL A 546 -3.02 -26.01 -21.25
CA VAL A 546 -2.32 -24.75 -21.02
C VAL A 546 -0.93 -24.88 -21.61
N ARG A 547 -0.74 -24.32 -22.80
CA ARG A 547 0.55 -24.34 -23.50
C ARG A 547 1.33 -23.07 -23.19
N PHE A 548 2.39 -23.21 -22.41
CA PHE A 548 3.30 -22.13 -22.09
C PHE A 548 4.23 -21.82 -23.25
N GLN A 549 4.58 -20.54 -23.41
CA GLN A 549 5.68 -20.15 -24.29
C GLN A 549 7.01 -20.78 -23.82
N LYS A 550 7.95 -20.97 -24.75
CA LYS A 550 9.29 -21.49 -24.43
C LYS A 550 10.03 -20.50 -23.53
N ARG A 551 10.48 -20.94 -22.36
CA ARG A 551 11.24 -20.13 -21.39
C ARG A 551 12.40 -20.92 -20.80
N ALA A 552 13.45 -20.21 -20.39
CA ALA A 552 14.66 -20.81 -19.82
C ALA A 552 14.41 -21.73 -18.61
N HIS A 553 13.41 -21.40 -17.78
CA HIS A 553 13.10 -22.16 -16.56
C HIS A 553 12.03 -23.25 -16.75
N ASN A 554 11.42 -23.39 -17.94
CA ASN A 554 10.45 -24.46 -18.23
C ASN A 554 10.99 -25.89 -17.95
N PRO A 555 12.28 -26.22 -18.22
CA PRO A 555 12.82 -27.52 -17.89
C PRO A 555 12.70 -27.88 -16.40
N LEU A 556 12.77 -26.90 -15.50
CA LEU A 556 12.59 -27.12 -14.07
C LEU A 556 11.15 -27.54 -13.73
N LEU A 557 10.15 -26.97 -14.42
CA LEU A 557 8.75 -27.38 -14.25
C LEU A 557 8.51 -28.80 -14.79
N LYS A 558 9.12 -29.17 -15.92
CA LYS A 558 9.07 -30.56 -16.43
C LYS A 558 9.75 -31.54 -15.47
N ALA A 559 10.94 -31.20 -14.97
CA ALA A 559 11.66 -32.04 -14.00
C ALA A 559 10.85 -32.24 -12.71
N ALA A 560 10.12 -31.21 -12.28
CA ALA A 560 9.20 -31.26 -11.14
C ALA A 560 7.84 -31.92 -11.45
N GLY A 561 7.66 -32.47 -12.66
CA GLY A 561 6.50 -33.26 -13.06
C GLY A 561 5.23 -32.46 -13.37
N PHE A 562 5.32 -31.15 -13.62
CA PHE A 562 4.13 -30.34 -13.92
C PHE A 562 3.46 -30.74 -15.24
N ASP A 563 4.22 -31.26 -16.19
CA ASP A 563 3.74 -31.78 -17.48
C ASP A 563 2.97 -33.09 -17.34
N LYS A 564 3.17 -33.81 -16.23
CA LYS A 564 2.49 -35.08 -15.92
C LYS A 564 1.17 -34.88 -15.19
N PHE A 565 0.79 -33.65 -14.85
CA PHE A 565 -0.48 -33.40 -14.17
C PHE A 565 -1.67 -33.84 -15.05
N ASP A 566 -2.55 -34.61 -14.41
CA ASP A 566 -3.84 -35.04 -14.92
C ASP A 566 -4.86 -34.93 -13.79
N ILE A 567 -5.37 -33.73 -13.57
CA ILE A 567 -6.23 -33.45 -12.42
C ILE A 567 -7.53 -32.81 -12.91
N PRO A 568 -8.70 -33.31 -12.49
CA PRO A 568 -9.97 -32.66 -12.78
C PRO A 568 -10.07 -31.34 -12.03
N ILE A 569 -10.51 -30.28 -12.70
CA ILE A 569 -10.75 -28.98 -12.07
C ILE A 569 -12.25 -28.85 -11.74
N PRO A 570 -12.65 -28.90 -10.45
CA PRO A 570 -14.06 -29.03 -10.08
C PRO A 570 -14.96 -27.95 -10.65
N TRP A 571 -14.52 -26.69 -10.59
CA TRP A 571 -15.31 -25.55 -11.07
C TRP A 571 -15.23 -25.32 -12.59
N LEU A 572 -14.49 -26.15 -13.32
CA LEU A 572 -14.42 -26.11 -14.80
C LEU A 572 -15.05 -27.35 -15.41
N GLY A 573 -16.18 -27.78 -14.84
CA GLY A 573 -16.94 -28.95 -15.30
C GLY A 573 -16.14 -30.25 -15.19
N ASN A 574 -15.25 -30.36 -14.21
CA ASN A 574 -14.36 -31.52 -14.01
C ASN A 574 -13.46 -31.86 -15.21
N LYS A 575 -13.23 -30.91 -16.12
CA LYS A 575 -12.26 -31.11 -17.21
C LYS A 575 -10.86 -31.32 -16.64
N ARG A 576 -10.08 -32.20 -17.26
CA ARG A 576 -8.70 -32.51 -16.85
C ARG A 576 -7.76 -31.40 -17.31
N LEU A 577 -6.97 -30.86 -16.40
CA LEU A 577 -5.94 -29.87 -16.70
C LEU A 577 -4.66 -30.56 -17.19
N ARG A 578 -4.13 -30.11 -18.32
CA ARG A 578 -2.84 -30.53 -18.89
C ARG A 578 -1.94 -29.32 -19.09
N LEU A 579 -0.73 -29.36 -18.53
CA LEU A 579 0.26 -28.28 -18.68
C LEU A 579 1.31 -28.69 -19.72
N ILE A 580 1.48 -27.88 -20.76
CA ILE A 580 2.43 -28.17 -21.85
C ILE A 580 3.51 -27.09 -21.84
N PHE A 581 4.76 -27.51 -21.72
CA PHE A 581 5.91 -26.62 -21.73
C PHE A 581 6.71 -26.81 -23.03
N GLY A 582 6.87 -25.72 -23.78
CA GLY A 582 7.70 -25.68 -25.00
C GLY A 582 9.19 -25.72 -24.75
#